data_AF-A0A6I9QZ04-F1
#
_entry.id   AF-A0A6I9QZ04-F1
#
_cell.length_a   1.000
_cell.length_b   1.000
_cell.length_c   1.000
_cell.angle_alpha   90.00
_cell.angle_beta   90.00
_cell.angle_gamma   90.00
#
_symmetry.space_group_name_H-M   'P 1'
#
loop_
_entity.id
_entity.type
_entity.pdbx_description
1 polymer ?
#
loop_
_entity_poly.entity_id
_entity_poly.type
_entity_poly.pdbx_seq_one_letter_code
_entity_poly.pdbx_strand_id
1 'polypeptide(L)'
;MCQGEYGTFLPVDMQDPVECAHHLRTRLKSYEDSKLYCMAIATLEDARSIKNLADRLKALEVDISKIHLEGALTFLKGASLLEDCIIQGEQPRETNYVLHYYRDAARLFRYSAATYEKNGKHETAALVYKCLEFAYMRIVHLLSTTLNKRSVIFERSFEKKADRKQLLCIGDHARCAINAGRRSLHILEFGVPQQQGSQGCMSSIKRVISCVHYDVGHFIHLVNLALKDTGM
;
A
#
# COMPACT_ATOMS: atom_id res chain seq x y z
N MET A 1 43.64 11.65 -27.90
CA MET A 1 44.53 10.66 -27.25
C MET A 1 44.27 10.81 -25.75
N CYS A 2 43.45 9.97 -25.09
CA CYS A 2 43.67 8.55 -24.72
C CYS A 2 44.80 8.44 -23.66
N GLN A 3 44.70 7.85 -22.44
CA GLN A 3 43.68 7.15 -21.61
C GLN A 3 44.12 7.28 -20.11
N GLY A 4 43.38 6.92 -19.05
CA GLY A 4 41.98 6.44 -18.95
C GLY A 4 41.58 5.70 -17.64
N GLU A 5 42.18 5.97 -16.47
CA GLU A 5 42.09 5.10 -15.27
C GLU A 5 40.86 5.29 -14.36
N TYR A 6 39.85 4.41 -14.49
CA TYR A 6 38.90 4.10 -13.42
C TYR A 6 39.37 2.84 -12.68
N GLY A 7 40.06 3.02 -11.55
CA GLY A 7 40.62 1.92 -10.76
C GLY A 7 39.54 1.02 -10.14
N THR A 8 39.23 -0.09 -10.80
CA THR A 8 38.46 -1.19 -10.20
C THR A 8 39.37 -2.00 -9.28
N PHE A 9 39.34 -1.69 -7.98
CA PHE A 9 39.89 -2.57 -6.95
C PHE A 9 39.00 -3.83 -6.83
N LEU A 10 39.34 -4.84 -7.62
CA LEU A 10 39.04 -6.23 -7.28
C LEU A 10 40.09 -6.69 -6.25
N PRO A 11 39.70 -7.28 -5.11
CA PRO A 11 40.66 -7.93 -4.23
C PRO A 11 41.35 -9.06 -5.00
N VAL A 12 42.69 -9.04 -4.97
CA VAL A 12 43.51 -10.17 -5.41
C VAL A 12 43.39 -11.26 -4.33
N ASP A 13 43.45 -12.53 -4.75
CA ASP A 13 43.18 -13.75 -3.98
C ASP A 13 41.71 -13.98 -3.61
N MET A 14 41.01 -14.71 -4.49
CA MET A 14 39.68 -15.29 -4.25
C MET A 14 39.63 -16.69 -4.88
N GLN A 15 40.34 -17.65 -4.27
CA GLN A 15 40.50 -19.02 -4.77
C GLN A 15 39.24 -19.92 -4.68
N ASP A 16 38.21 -19.53 -3.93
CA ASP A 16 36.99 -20.33 -3.74
C ASP A 16 35.84 -19.88 -4.69
N PRO A 17 35.40 -20.73 -5.65
CA PRO A 17 34.25 -20.44 -6.51
C PRO A 17 32.94 -20.18 -5.74
N VAL A 18 32.76 -20.77 -4.55
CA VAL A 18 31.57 -20.60 -3.70
C VAL A 18 31.55 -19.22 -3.08
N GLU A 19 32.70 -18.72 -2.60
CA GLU A 19 32.82 -17.39 -2.03
C GLU A 19 32.63 -16.29 -3.09
N CYS A 20 33.20 -16.49 -4.29
CA CYS A 20 32.97 -15.60 -5.43
C CYS A 20 31.49 -15.58 -5.87
N ALA A 21 30.84 -16.74 -5.96
CA ALA A 21 29.41 -16.82 -6.25
C ALA A 21 28.54 -16.17 -5.15
N HIS A 22 28.92 -16.29 -3.88
CA HIS A 22 28.26 -15.62 -2.77
C HIS A 22 28.41 -14.09 -2.87
N HIS A 23 29.63 -13.59 -3.10
CA HIS A 23 29.90 -12.16 -3.26
C HIS A 23 29.13 -11.54 -4.44
N LEU A 24 29.07 -12.23 -5.59
CA LEU A 24 28.28 -11.79 -6.74
C LEU A 24 26.77 -11.77 -6.44
N ARG A 25 26.23 -12.78 -5.75
CA ARG A 25 24.83 -12.78 -5.30
C ARG A 25 24.53 -11.63 -4.34
N THR A 26 25.40 -11.35 -3.37
CA THR A 26 25.26 -10.21 -2.44
C THR A 26 25.24 -8.88 -3.19
N ARG A 27 26.13 -8.69 -4.18
CA ARG A 27 26.19 -7.47 -5.00
C ARG A 27 24.98 -7.31 -5.92
N LEU A 28 24.52 -8.39 -6.56
CA LEU A 28 23.31 -8.36 -7.38
C LEU A 28 22.09 -7.99 -6.54
N LYS A 29 21.94 -8.64 -5.37
CA LYS A 29 20.85 -8.33 -4.43
C LYS A 29 20.89 -6.87 -3.97
N SER A 30 22.06 -6.36 -3.57
CA SER A 30 22.23 -4.95 -3.16
C SER A 30 21.85 -3.96 -4.27
N TYR A 31 22.11 -4.30 -5.54
CA TYR A 31 21.69 -3.51 -6.70
C TYR A 31 20.16 -3.57 -6.92
N GLU A 32 19.56 -4.76 -6.77
CA GLU A 32 18.10 -4.96 -6.87
C GLU A 32 17.35 -4.22 -5.75
N ASP A 33 17.79 -4.32 -4.50
CA ASP A 33 17.23 -3.61 -3.34
C ASP A 33 17.33 -2.08 -3.53
N SER A 34 18.48 -1.58 -4.02
CA SER A 34 18.66 -0.15 -4.35
C SER A 34 17.71 0.33 -5.46
N LYS A 35 17.55 -0.48 -6.51
CA LYS A 35 16.61 -0.18 -7.61
C LYS A 35 15.14 -0.20 -7.13
N LEU A 36 14.78 -1.16 -6.29
CA LEU A 36 13.44 -1.28 -5.70
C LEU A 36 13.11 -0.07 -4.82
N TYR A 37 14.06 0.36 -3.98
CA TYR A 37 13.92 1.56 -3.16
C TYR A 37 13.73 2.82 -4.01
N CYS A 38 14.54 3.03 -5.04
CA CYS A 38 14.38 4.16 -5.97
C CYS A 38 13.01 4.15 -6.68
N MET A 39 12.52 2.97 -7.09
CA MET A 39 11.17 2.82 -7.66
C MET A 39 10.08 3.13 -6.64
N ALA A 40 10.25 2.75 -5.38
CA ALA A 40 9.32 3.07 -4.30
C ALA A 40 9.23 4.59 -4.09
N ILE A 41 10.37 5.28 -3.96
CA ILE A 41 10.42 6.74 -3.77
C ILE A 41 9.79 7.47 -4.96
N ALA A 42 10.14 7.15 -6.20
CA ALA A 42 9.54 7.77 -7.38
C ALA A 42 8.01 7.58 -7.43
N THR A 43 7.53 6.37 -7.15
CA THR A 43 6.08 6.08 -7.07
C THR A 43 5.39 6.93 -5.98
N LEU A 44 6.04 7.17 -4.85
CA LEU A 44 5.51 7.98 -3.75
C LEU A 44 5.54 9.49 -4.05
N GLU A 45 6.47 9.95 -4.88
CA GLU A 45 6.51 11.32 -5.40
C GLU A 45 5.40 11.56 -6.43
N ASP A 46 5.16 10.61 -7.33
CA ASP A 46 4.01 10.63 -8.26
C ASP A 46 2.69 10.71 -7.48
N ALA A 47 2.49 9.85 -6.48
CA ALA A 47 1.30 9.85 -5.64
C ALA A 47 1.08 11.20 -4.92
N ARG A 48 2.17 11.83 -4.45
CA ARG A 48 2.14 13.17 -3.84
C ARG A 48 1.81 14.26 -4.87
N SER A 49 2.31 14.16 -6.09
CA SER A 49 1.98 15.07 -7.19
C SER A 49 0.49 15.02 -7.54
N ILE A 50 -0.08 13.80 -7.65
CA ILE A 50 -1.50 13.57 -7.92
C ILE A 50 -2.39 14.14 -6.78
N LYS A 51 -2.02 13.89 -5.52
CA LYS A 51 -2.69 14.47 -4.35
C LYS A 51 -2.65 16.01 -4.36
N ASN A 52 -1.48 16.59 -4.63
CA ASN A 52 -1.32 18.04 -4.72
C ASN A 52 -2.13 18.64 -5.90
N LEU A 53 -2.30 17.93 -7.01
CA LEU A 53 -3.18 18.32 -8.10
C LEU A 53 -4.65 18.32 -7.67
N ALA A 54 -5.10 17.26 -6.99
CA ALA A 54 -6.45 17.18 -6.46
C ALA A 54 -6.76 18.29 -5.45
N ASP A 55 -5.84 18.59 -4.52
CA ASP A 55 -6.00 19.69 -3.56
C ASP A 55 -6.11 21.07 -4.24
N ARG A 56 -5.41 21.30 -5.37
CA ARG A 56 -5.58 22.53 -6.19
C ARG A 56 -6.95 22.57 -6.89
N LEU A 57 -7.37 21.46 -7.49
CA LEU A 57 -8.65 21.36 -8.21
C LEU A 57 -9.87 21.43 -7.26
N LYS A 58 -9.69 21.07 -5.99
CA LYS A 58 -10.71 21.20 -4.96
C LYS A 58 -11.22 22.65 -4.77
N ALA A 59 -10.36 23.63 -4.99
CA ALA A 59 -10.72 25.05 -4.94
C ALA A 59 -11.64 25.50 -6.09
N LEU A 60 -11.83 24.65 -7.11
CA LEU A 60 -12.67 24.88 -8.28
C LEU A 60 -13.98 24.06 -8.25
N GLU A 61 -14.33 23.46 -7.10
CA GLU A 61 -15.52 22.62 -6.88
C GLU A 61 -15.67 21.40 -7.82
N VAL A 62 -14.59 21.00 -8.50
CA VAL A 62 -14.54 19.83 -9.39
C VAL A 62 -14.60 18.52 -8.60
N ASP A 63 -15.26 17.48 -9.14
CA ASP A 63 -15.21 16.13 -8.58
C ASP A 63 -13.80 15.51 -8.75
N ILE A 64 -13.01 15.64 -7.70
CA ILE A 64 -11.64 15.09 -7.60
C ILE A 64 -11.60 13.63 -7.13
N SER A 65 -12.74 12.94 -6.97
CA SER A 65 -12.80 11.56 -6.45
C SER A 65 -11.92 10.58 -7.26
N LYS A 66 -11.89 10.72 -8.58
CA LYS A 66 -11.06 9.87 -9.48
C LYS A 66 -9.56 10.12 -9.28
N ILE A 67 -9.17 11.39 -9.21
CA ILE A 67 -7.78 11.82 -8.98
C ILE A 67 -7.29 11.35 -7.60
N HIS A 68 -8.14 11.48 -6.58
CA HIS A 68 -7.85 10.93 -5.25
C HIS A 68 -7.77 9.40 -5.23
N LEU A 69 -8.58 8.68 -6.02
CA LEU A 69 -8.51 7.22 -6.10
C LEU A 69 -7.20 6.76 -6.76
N GLU A 70 -6.82 7.39 -7.87
CA GLU A 70 -5.56 7.15 -8.56
C GLU A 70 -4.37 7.40 -7.62
N GLY A 71 -4.33 8.57 -6.97
CA GLY A 71 -3.30 8.90 -5.98
C GLY A 71 -3.27 7.91 -4.80
N ALA A 72 -4.41 7.41 -4.35
CA ALA A 72 -4.50 6.41 -3.29
C ALA A 72 -3.91 5.05 -3.70
N LEU A 73 -4.18 4.58 -4.92
CA LEU A 73 -3.60 3.36 -5.47
C LEU A 73 -2.08 3.49 -5.68
N THR A 74 -1.62 4.65 -6.14
CA THR A 74 -0.19 4.93 -6.29
C THR A 74 0.52 5.01 -4.93
N PHE A 75 -0.08 5.63 -3.91
CA PHE A 75 0.44 5.56 -2.53
C PHE A 75 0.48 4.12 -2.01
N LEU A 76 -0.57 3.32 -2.26
CA LEU A 76 -0.63 1.92 -1.83
C LEU A 76 0.48 1.07 -2.47
N LYS A 77 0.75 1.28 -3.77
CA LYS A 77 1.85 0.64 -4.52
C LYS A 77 3.22 1.06 -3.96
N GLY A 78 3.47 2.36 -3.85
CA GLY A 78 4.75 2.89 -3.36
C GLY A 78 5.04 2.49 -1.91
N ALA A 79 4.01 2.43 -1.06
CA ALA A 79 4.13 1.97 0.32
C ALA A 79 4.50 0.48 0.40
N SER A 80 3.96 -0.37 -0.47
CA SER A 80 4.33 -1.80 -0.54
C SER A 80 5.78 -1.99 -0.99
N LEU A 81 6.20 -1.32 -2.07
CA LEU A 81 7.59 -1.41 -2.54
C LEU A 81 8.59 -0.95 -1.46
N LEU A 82 8.22 0.06 -0.68
CA LEU A 82 9.01 0.53 0.45
C LEU A 82 8.98 -0.46 1.64
N GLU A 83 7.83 -1.08 1.93
CA GLU A 83 7.69 -2.16 2.92
C GLU A 83 8.63 -3.34 2.59
N ASP A 84 8.66 -3.76 1.33
CA ASP A 84 9.51 -4.86 0.84
C ASP A 84 11.01 -4.55 0.94
N CYS A 85 11.42 -3.28 0.88
CA CYS A 85 12.79 -2.85 1.16
C CYS A 85 13.12 -2.94 2.67
N ILE A 86 12.19 -2.48 3.53
CA ILE A 86 12.43 -2.31 4.97
C ILE A 86 12.43 -3.63 5.73
N ILE A 87 11.63 -4.60 5.28
CA ILE A 87 11.62 -5.96 5.85
C ILE A 87 13.01 -6.62 5.78
N GLN A 88 13.86 -6.19 4.84
CA GLN A 88 15.20 -6.71 4.61
C GLN A 88 16.33 -5.96 5.37
N GLY A 89 16.05 -4.77 5.94
CA GLY A 89 17.07 -3.86 6.48
C GLY A 89 17.05 -3.59 7.99
N GLU A 90 16.15 -4.25 8.75
CA GLU A 90 16.02 -4.13 10.22
C GLU A 90 15.91 -2.70 10.82
N GLN A 91 15.42 -1.71 10.08
CA GLN A 91 15.36 -0.30 10.54
C GLN A 91 13.97 0.14 11.07
N PRO A 92 13.75 0.26 12.40
CA PRO A 92 12.43 0.60 12.96
C PRO A 92 11.97 2.04 12.70
N ARG A 93 12.86 2.91 12.22
CA ARG A 93 12.52 4.29 11.82
C ARG A 93 11.75 4.31 10.51
N GLU A 94 12.11 3.42 9.59
CA GLU A 94 11.59 3.38 8.22
C GLU A 94 10.13 2.91 8.18
N THR A 95 9.73 2.01 9.09
CA THR A 95 8.34 1.56 9.25
C THR A 95 7.35 2.71 9.50
N ASN A 96 7.75 3.79 10.16
CA ASN A 96 6.88 4.95 10.37
C ASN A 96 6.57 5.70 9.05
N TYR A 97 7.51 5.71 8.10
CA TYR A 97 7.29 6.31 6.79
C TYR A 97 6.33 5.47 5.95
N VAL A 98 6.48 4.14 5.93
CA VAL A 98 5.50 3.22 5.29
C VAL A 98 4.10 3.40 5.88
N LEU A 99 3.99 3.44 7.21
CA LEU A 99 2.73 3.69 7.91
C LEU A 99 2.12 5.07 7.56
N HIS A 100 2.94 6.09 7.31
CA HIS A 100 2.46 7.38 6.82
C HIS A 100 1.83 7.27 5.43
N TYR A 101 2.48 6.57 4.49
CA TYR A 101 1.97 6.42 3.12
C TYR A 101 0.70 5.56 3.04
N TYR A 102 0.61 4.46 3.81
CA TYR A 102 -0.65 3.72 3.94
C TYR A 102 -1.79 4.56 4.55
N ARG A 103 -1.49 5.47 5.49
CA ARG A 103 -2.48 6.40 6.06
C ARG A 103 -2.94 7.46 5.06
N ASP A 104 -2.04 7.96 4.22
CA ASP A 104 -2.37 8.86 3.12
C ASP A 104 -3.30 8.17 2.11
N ALA A 105 -2.97 6.93 1.68
CA ALA A 105 -3.84 6.12 0.84
C ALA A 105 -5.23 5.92 1.48
N ALA A 106 -5.30 5.52 2.76
CA ALA A 106 -6.57 5.35 3.48
C ALA A 106 -7.39 6.65 3.61
N ARG A 107 -6.74 7.81 3.77
CA ARG A 107 -7.43 9.12 3.78
C ARG A 107 -8.07 9.42 2.42
N LEU A 108 -7.35 9.14 1.33
CA LEU A 108 -7.83 9.37 -0.03
C LEU A 108 -8.95 8.39 -0.41
N PHE A 109 -8.79 7.08 -0.16
CA PHE A 109 -9.84 6.09 -0.38
C PHE A 109 -11.13 6.45 0.39
N ARG A 110 -11.02 6.89 1.65
CA ARG A 110 -12.19 7.31 2.45
C ARG A 110 -12.95 8.47 1.81
N TYR A 111 -12.25 9.44 1.26
CA TYR A 111 -12.88 10.55 0.54
C TYR A 111 -13.57 10.04 -0.74
N SER A 112 -12.85 9.32 -1.60
CA SER A 112 -13.38 8.86 -2.88
C SER A 112 -14.57 7.91 -2.72
N ALA A 113 -14.53 6.98 -1.76
CA ALA A 113 -15.64 6.07 -1.47
C ALA A 113 -16.92 6.82 -1.07
N ALA A 114 -16.81 7.79 -0.15
CA ALA A 114 -17.95 8.59 0.30
C ALA A 114 -18.51 9.49 -0.82
N THR A 115 -17.66 10.04 -1.69
CA THR A 115 -18.09 10.82 -2.85
C THR A 115 -18.80 9.93 -3.89
N TYR A 116 -18.27 8.73 -4.19
CA TYR A 116 -18.93 7.80 -5.09
C TYR A 116 -20.26 7.28 -4.54
N GLU A 117 -20.33 7.01 -3.25
CA GLU A 117 -21.59 6.62 -2.59
C GLU A 117 -22.62 7.75 -2.69
N LYS A 118 -22.26 8.99 -2.35
CA LYS A 118 -23.14 10.16 -2.50
C LYS A 118 -23.60 10.37 -3.94
N ASN A 119 -22.75 10.08 -4.92
CA ASN A 119 -23.03 10.25 -6.34
C ASN A 119 -23.72 9.03 -6.99
N GLY A 120 -24.19 8.06 -6.19
CA GLY A 120 -24.92 6.87 -6.68
C GLY A 120 -24.07 5.82 -7.41
N LYS A 121 -22.74 5.99 -7.44
CA LYS A 121 -21.80 5.05 -8.09
C LYS A 121 -21.48 3.89 -7.15
N HIS A 122 -22.49 3.10 -6.80
CA HIS A 122 -22.44 2.10 -5.73
C HIS A 122 -21.38 1.01 -5.94
N GLU A 123 -21.24 0.50 -7.17
CA GLU A 123 -20.22 -0.52 -7.51
C GLU A 123 -18.79 0.02 -7.27
N THR A 124 -18.49 1.22 -7.76
CA THR A 124 -17.22 1.92 -7.51
C THR A 124 -17.04 2.26 -6.03
N ALA A 125 -18.08 2.74 -5.34
CA ALA A 125 -18.02 3.07 -3.92
C ALA A 125 -17.67 1.84 -3.07
N ALA A 126 -18.32 0.71 -3.32
CA ALA A 126 -18.02 -0.55 -2.64
C ALA A 126 -16.57 -0.99 -2.89
N LEU A 127 -16.10 -0.93 -4.13
CA LEU A 127 -14.73 -1.26 -4.49
C LEU A 127 -13.71 -0.37 -3.75
N VAL A 128 -13.95 0.94 -3.66
CA VAL A 128 -13.07 1.86 -2.93
C VAL A 128 -13.17 1.67 -1.41
N TYR A 129 -14.33 1.30 -0.85
CA TYR A 129 -14.43 0.88 0.55
C TYR A 129 -13.64 -0.42 0.81
N LYS A 130 -13.54 -1.35 -0.14
CA LYS A 130 -12.65 -2.52 -0.02
C LYS A 130 -11.17 -2.12 -0.05
N CYS A 131 -10.78 -1.15 -0.87
CA CYS A 131 -9.43 -0.56 -0.81
C CYS A 131 -9.12 0.12 0.54
N LEU A 132 -10.13 0.77 1.15
CA LEU A 132 -10.01 1.37 2.47
C LEU A 132 -9.84 0.32 3.59
N GLU A 133 -10.59 -0.79 3.53
CA GLU A 133 -10.38 -1.95 4.41
C GLU A 133 -8.94 -2.46 4.28
N PHE A 134 -8.50 -2.73 3.05
CA PHE A 134 -7.16 -3.27 2.76
C PHE A 134 -6.04 -2.37 3.32
N ALA A 135 -6.12 -1.05 3.08
CA ALA A 135 -5.13 -0.11 3.59
C ALA A 135 -5.05 -0.10 5.13
N TYR A 136 -6.19 -0.18 5.83
CA TYR A 136 -6.19 -0.29 7.29
C TYR A 136 -5.69 -1.66 7.80
N MET A 137 -5.97 -2.76 7.08
CA MET A 137 -5.44 -4.07 7.42
C MET A 137 -3.91 -4.14 7.29
N ARG A 138 -3.31 -3.50 6.27
CA ARG A 138 -1.84 -3.36 6.16
C ARG A 138 -1.24 -2.54 7.32
N ILE A 139 -1.89 -1.44 7.71
CA ILE A 139 -1.48 -0.64 8.87
C ILE A 139 -1.50 -1.47 10.16
N VAL A 140 -2.57 -2.24 10.39
CA VAL A 140 -2.69 -3.15 11.55
C VAL A 140 -1.59 -4.22 11.51
N HIS A 141 -1.36 -4.84 10.36
CA HIS A 141 -0.29 -5.83 10.20
C HIS A 141 1.09 -5.25 10.56
N LEU A 142 1.49 -4.12 9.97
CA LEU A 142 2.77 -3.46 10.21
C LEU A 142 2.98 -3.03 11.68
N LEU A 143 1.94 -2.51 12.32
CA LEU A 143 2.01 -2.15 13.74
C LEU A 143 2.14 -3.40 14.62
N SER A 144 1.45 -4.49 14.27
CA SER A 144 1.46 -5.74 15.03
C SER A 144 2.81 -6.47 14.90
N THR A 145 3.39 -6.54 13.70
CA THR A 145 4.74 -7.10 13.49
C THR A 145 5.81 -6.26 14.20
N THR A 146 5.67 -4.93 14.22
CA THR A 146 6.57 -4.04 14.96
C THR A 146 6.49 -4.25 16.48
N LEU A 147 5.28 -4.39 17.03
CA LEU A 147 5.10 -4.69 18.46
C LEU A 147 5.63 -6.08 18.82
N ASN A 148 5.36 -7.10 18.01
CA ASN A 148 5.85 -8.46 18.24
C ASN A 148 7.40 -8.51 18.21
N LYS A 149 8.04 -7.83 17.25
CA LYS A 149 9.52 -7.70 17.23
C LYS A 149 10.08 -7.03 18.49
N ARG A 150 9.33 -6.14 19.14
CA ARG A 150 9.73 -5.53 20.43
C ARG A 150 9.45 -6.43 21.63
N SER A 151 8.38 -7.22 21.62
CA SER A 151 8.05 -8.12 22.74
C SER A 151 9.00 -9.31 22.84
N VAL A 152 9.56 -9.78 21.72
CA VAL A 152 10.59 -10.85 21.69
C VAL A 152 11.88 -10.47 22.44
N ILE A 153 12.08 -9.19 22.78
CA ILE A 153 13.27 -8.72 23.50
C ILE A 153 13.09 -8.72 25.03
N PHE A 154 11.86 -8.73 25.58
CA PHE A 154 11.68 -8.92 27.03
C PHE A 154 10.26 -9.35 27.44
N GLU A 155 10.12 -10.53 28.03
CA GLU A 155 8.97 -10.90 28.84
C GLU A 155 9.03 -10.19 30.20
N ARG A 156 8.46 -8.98 30.28
CA ARG A 156 7.71 -8.41 31.43
C ARG A 156 7.44 -6.92 31.19
N SER A 157 6.39 -6.42 31.83
CA SER A 157 6.02 -4.99 31.94
C SER A 157 5.47 -4.31 30.67
N PHE A 158 4.15 -4.12 30.62
CA PHE A 158 3.43 -3.20 29.71
C PHE A 158 3.65 -1.69 30.05
N GLU A 159 4.85 -1.31 30.49
CA GLU A 159 5.10 -0.05 31.20
C GLU A 159 5.45 1.14 30.29
N LYS A 160 5.80 0.90 29.01
CA LYS A 160 6.16 1.98 28.08
C LYS A 160 4.92 2.64 27.48
N LYS A 161 4.72 3.92 27.79
CA LYS A 161 3.65 4.80 27.26
C LYS A 161 3.56 4.83 25.73
N ALA A 162 4.65 4.53 25.02
CA ALA A 162 4.70 4.41 23.57
C ALA A 162 3.96 3.15 23.06
N ASP A 163 4.17 2.00 23.69
CA ASP A 163 3.58 0.74 23.23
C ASP A 163 2.07 0.71 23.54
N ARG A 164 1.63 1.27 24.67
CA ARG A 164 0.18 1.50 24.93
C ARG A 164 -0.47 2.42 23.88
N LYS A 165 0.23 3.45 23.39
CA LYS A 165 -0.26 4.31 22.29
C LYS A 165 -0.33 3.55 20.96
N GLN A 166 0.65 2.69 20.65
CA GLN A 166 0.62 1.87 19.44
C GLN A 166 -0.50 0.82 19.49
N LEU A 167 -0.73 0.19 20.65
CA LEU A 167 -1.82 -0.78 20.84
C LEU A 167 -3.20 -0.14 20.65
N LEU A 168 -3.42 1.07 21.19
CA LEU A 168 -4.65 1.83 20.97
C LEU A 168 -4.84 2.18 19.48
N CYS A 169 -3.75 2.58 18.81
CA CYS A 169 -3.74 2.89 17.38
C CYS A 169 -4.07 1.66 16.50
N ILE A 170 -3.66 0.44 16.89
CA ILE A 170 -4.07 -0.80 16.23
C ILE A 170 -5.59 -0.99 16.32
N GLY A 171 -6.18 -0.83 17.52
CA GLY A 171 -7.62 -0.99 17.73
C GLY A 171 -8.45 -0.03 16.86
N ASP A 172 -8.02 1.24 16.76
CA ASP A 172 -8.68 2.23 15.91
C ASP A 172 -8.58 1.90 14.41
N HIS A 173 -7.42 1.44 13.95
CA HIS A 173 -7.24 1.03 12.55
C HIS A 173 -8.02 -0.25 12.22
N ALA A 174 -8.03 -1.25 13.10
CA ALA A 174 -8.84 -2.47 12.94
C ALA A 174 -10.34 -2.17 12.88
N ARG A 175 -10.84 -1.29 13.77
CA ARG A 175 -12.23 -0.80 13.74
C ARG A 175 -12.55 -0.08 12.43
N CYS A 176 -11.62 0.73 11.90
CA CYS A 176 -11.81 1.38 10.61
C CYS A 176 -11.84 0.37 9.45
N ALA A 177 -11.01 -0.68 9.48
CA ALA A 177 -11.04 -1.76 8.49
C ALA A 177 -12.39 -2.48 8.49
N ILE A 178 -12.85 -2.95 9.65
CA ILE A 178 -14.13 -3.67 9.81
C ILE A 178 -15.31 -2.82 9.32
N ASN A 179 -15.33 -1.52 9.65
CA ASN A 179 -16.39 -0.62 9.20
C ASN A 179 -16.36 -0.39 7.68
N ALA A 180 -15.17 -0.28 7.07
CA ALA A 180 -15.01 -0.14 5.64
C ALA A 180 -15.46 -1.42 4.88
N GLY A 181 -15.04 -2.60 5.33
CA GLY A 181 -15.46 -3.89 4.76
C GLY A 181 -16.97 -4.12 4.87
N ARG A 182 -17.56 -3.82 6.03
CA ARG A 182 -19.03 -3.85 6.22
C ARG A 182 -19.76 -2.88 5.28
N ARG A 183 -19.24 -1.66 5.07
CA ARG A 183 -19.85 -0.69 4.15
C ARG A 183 -19.73 -1.14 2.70
N SER A 184 -18.58 -1.68 2.30
CA SER A 184 -18.37 -2.31 0.99
C SER A 184 -19.40 -3.39 0.70
N LEU A 185 -19.61 -4.31 1.66
CA LEU A 185 -20.56 -5.41 1.50
C LEU A 185 -22.02 -4.90 1.42
N HIS A 186 -22.42 -4.05 2.36
CA HIS A 186 -23.77 -3.47 2.41
C HIS A 186 -24.15 -2.74 1.11
N ILE A 187 -23.23 -1.99 0.50
CA ILE A 187 -23.50 -1.28 -0.76
C ILE A 187 -23.78 -2.25 -1.92
N LEU A 188 -23.18 -3.44 -1.91
CA LEU A 188 -23.42 -4.45 -2.95
C LEU A 188 -24.64 -5.31 -2.69
N GLU A 189 -24.96 -5.58 -1.43
CA GLU A 189 -26.16 -6.35 -1.04
C GLU A 189 -27.45 -5.53 -1.19
N PHE A 190 -27.41 -4.23 -0.88
CA PHE A 190 -28.61 -3.38 -0.78
C PHE A 190 -28.59 -2.10 -1.63
N GLY A 191 -27.43 -1.71 -2.18
CA GLY A 191 -27.30 -0.47 -2.94
C GLY A 191 -27.54 -0.61 -4.44
N VAL A 192 -27.32 -1.78 -5.04
CA VAL A 192 -27.42 -1.97 -6.50
C VAL A 192 -28.87 -2.33 -6.88
N PRO A 193 -29.58 -1.50 -7.67
CA PRO A 193 -30.88 -1.89 -8.24
C PRO A 193 -30.66 -3.09 -9.17
N GLN A 194 -31.56 -4.09 -9.14
CA GLN A 194 -31.47 -5.24 -10.04
C GLN A 194 -31.74 -4.85 -11.51
N GLN A 195 -30.73 -4.32 -12.20
CA GLN A 195 -30.71 -4.21 -13.65
C GLN A 195 -30.08 -5.46 -14.26
N GLN A 196 -30.82 -6.11 -15.17
CA GLN A 196 -30.50 -7.44 -15.73
C GLN A 196 -29.30 -7.47 -16.69
N GLY A 197 -28.45 -6.42 -16.72
CA GLY A 197 -27.26 -6.32 -17.57
C GLY A 197 -25.90 -6.37 -16.84
N SER A 198 -25.81 -6.14 -15.53
CA SER A 198 -24.52 -5.95 -14.81
C SER A 198 -23.81 -7.25 -14.36
N GLN A 199 -24.09 -8.40 -14.99
CA GLN A 199 -23.49 -9.68 -14.56
C GLN A 199 -21.96 -9.72 -14.73
N GLY A 200 -21.40 -9.00 -15.71
CA GLY A 200 -19.95 -8.91 -15.94
C GLY A 200 -19.21 -8.18 -14.82
N CYS A 201 -19.60 -6.92 -14.55
CA CYS A 201 -19.00 -6.04 -13.53
C CYS A 201 -18.94 -6.68 -12.13
N MET A 202 -20.02 -7.35 -11.74
CA MET A 202 -20.11 -8.07 -10.47
C MET A 202 -19.03 -9.15 -10.27
N SER A 203 -18.52 -9.76 -11.35
CA SER A 203 -17.54 -10.85 -11.25
C SER A 203 -16.16 -10.37 -10.78
N SER A 204 -15.64 -9.27 -11.35
CA SER A 204 -14.37 -8.67 -10.96
C SER A 204 -14.42 -8.05 -9.56
N ILE A 205 -15.52 -7.38 -9.21
CA ILE A 205 -15.73 -6.84 -7.86
C ILE A 205 -15.72 -7.95 -6.80
N LYS A 206 -16.39 -9.08 -7.06
CA LYS A 206 -16.35 -10.25 -6.16
C LYS A 206 -14.94 -10.79 -5.95
N ARG A 207 -14.10 -10.83 -7.00
CA ARG A 207 -12.68 -11.24 -6.88
C ARG A 207 -11.88 -10.31 -5.97
N VAL A 208 -12.09 -9.00 -6.04
CA VAL A 208 -11.41 -8.04 -5.14
C VAL A 208 -11.87 -8.22 -3.68
N ILE A 209 -13.16 -8.49 -3.47
CA ILE A 209 -13.72 -8.69 -2.12
C ILE A 209 -13.20 -9.98 -1.47
N SER A 210 -13.08 -11.05 -2.26
CA SER A 210 -12.48 -12.32 -1.85
C SER A 210 -10.95 -12.28 -1.75
N CYS A 211 -10.28 -11.19 -2.16
CA CYS A 211 -8.84 -11.08 -2.10
C CYS A 211 -8.35 -10.98 -0.64
N VAL A 212 -7.39 -11.83 -0.29
CA VAL A 212 -6.78 -11.85 1.05
C VAL A 212 -5.71 -10.77 1.17
N HIS A 213 -5.56 -10.17 2.36
CA HIS A 213 -4.82 -8.94 2.63
C HIS A 213 -3.27 -8.99 2.49
N TYR A 214 -2.71 -10.01 1.84
CA TYR A 214 -1.27 -10.30 1.87
C TYR A 214 -0.49 -9.82 0.64
N ASP A 215 -1.06 -9.89 -0.56
CA ASP A 215 -0.41 -9.43 -1.80
C ASP A 215 -1.02 -8.10 -2.26
N VAL A 216 -0.26 -7.01 -2.10
CA VAL A 216 -0.67 -5.66 -2.50
C VAL A 216 -0.64 -5.50 -4.03
N GLY A 217 0.29 -6.15 -4.71
CA GLY A 217 0.43 -6.08 -6.17
C GLY A 217 -0.76 -6.75 -6.86
N HIS A 218 -1.11 -7.97 -6.43
CA HIS A 218 -2.30 -8.68 -6.91
C HIS A 218 -3.59 -7.93 -6.56
N PHE A 219 -3.70 -7.40 -5.34
CA PHE A 219 -4.86 -6.59 -4.95
C PHE A 219 -5.04 -5.36 -5.85
N ILE A 220 -3.98 -4.57 -6.07
CA ILE A 220 -4.01 -3.41 -6.97
C ILE A 220 -4.34 -3.82 -8.41
N HIS A 221 -3.84 -4.96 -8.89
CA HIS A 221 -4.18 -5.48 -10.21
C HIS A 221 -5.68 -5.80 -10.32
N LEU A 222 -6.25 -6.53 -9.36
CA LEU A 222 -7.69 -6.84 -9.34
C LEU A 222 -8.55 -5.58 -9.25
N VAL A 223 -8.16 -4.60 -8.42
CA VAL A 223 -8.86 -3.31 -8.32
C VAL A 223 -8.85 -2.57 -9.66
N ASN A 224 -7.72 -2.51 -10.35
CA ASN A 224 -7.64 -1.86 -11.66
C ASN A 224 -8.44 -2.57 -12.76
N LEU A 225 -8.62 -3.89 -12.67
CA LEU A 225 -9.54 -4.62 -13.55
C LEU A 225 -11.00 -4.25 -13.22
N ALA A 226 -11.39 -4.35 -11.94
CA ALA A 226 -12.75 -4.04 -11.51
C ALA A 226 -13.15 -2.58 -11.76
N LEU A 227 -12.20 -1.62 -11.68
CA LEU A 227 -12.46 -0.21 -12.03
C LEU A 227 -12.83 -0.06 -13.52
N LYS A 228 -12.06 -0.67 -14.43
CA LYS A 228 -12.35 -0.65 -15.87
C LYS A 228 -13.73 -1.21 -16.16
N ASP A 229 -14.12 -2.29 -15.48
CA ASP A 229 -15.45 -2.90 -15.62
C ASP A 229 -16.58 -1.99 -15.10
N THR A 230 -16.31 -1.10 -14.15
CA THR A 230 -17.24 -0.04 -13.69
C THR A 230 -17.23 1.23 -14.56
N GLY A 231 -16.52 1.24 -15.69
CA GLY A 231 -16.41 2.42 -16.57
C GLY A 231 -15.55 3.55 -16.00
N MET A 232 -14.57 3.23 -15.14
CA MET A 232 -13.59 4.16 -14.56
C MET A 232 -12.26 4.17 -15.33
#